data_AF-L9Y2K2-F1
#
_entry.id   AF-L9Y2K2-F1
#
_cell.length_a   1.000
_cell.length_b   1.000
_cell.length_c   1.000
_cell.angle_alpha   90.00
_cell.angle_beta   90.00
_cell.angle_gamma   90.00
#
_symmetry.space_group_name_H-M   'P 1'
#
loop_
_entity.id
_entity.type
_entity.pdbx_description
1 polymer ?
#
loop_
_entity_poly.entity_id
_entity_poly.type
_entity_poly.pdbx_seq_one_letter_code
_entity_poly.pdbx_strand_id
1 'polypeptide(L)' 'MTGSTTDYDDRSSRKRLAAAADHADETIDLESIVVRYENRPDRCTITPRECPEAERMTTWLSANTGVVVDLADAR' A
#
# COMPACT_ATOMS: atom_id res chain seq x y z
N MET A 1 3.84 30.65 -19.36
CA MET A 1 4.41 29.28 -19.26
C MET A 1 3.78 28.59 -18.07
N THR A 2 2.65 27.89 -18.27
CA THR A 2 2.02 27.04 -17.25
C THR A 2 1.93 25.64 -17.83
N GLY A 3 3.01 24.87 -17.67
CA GLY A 3 2.99 23.44 -17.95
C GLY A 3 2.15 22.77 -16.88
N SER A 4 0.99 22.26 -17.29
CA SER A 4 0.12 21.39 -16.50
C SER A 4 0.95 20.21 -15.97
N THR A 5 1.27 20.21 -14.68
CA THR A 5 2.01 19.12 -14.01
C THR A 5 1.09 17.94 -13.68
N THR A 6 -0.22 18.12 -13.82
CA THR A 6 -1.27 17.17 -13.44
C THR A 6 -1.30 15.92 -14.33
N ASP A 7 -0.93 16.03 -15.60
CA ASP A 7 -0.96 14.88 -16.53
C ASP A 7 0.22 13.90 -16.34
N TYR A 8 1.30 14.33 -15.67
CA TYR A 8 2.50 13.51 -15.50
C TYR A 8 2.34 12.44 -14.41
N ASP A 9 1.43 12.62 -13.45
CA ASP A 9 1.26 11.72 -12.31
C ASP A 9 0.25 10.59 -12.59
N ASP A 10 -0.86 10.92 -13.25
CA ASP A 10 -2.02 10.02 -13.38
C ASP A 10 -1.84 8.89 -14.41
N ARG A 11 -1.08 9.13 -15.49
CA ARG A 11 -0.75 8.08 -16.46
C ARG A 11 0.34 7.14 -15.94
N SER A 12 1.29 7.68 -15.18
CA SER A 12 2.40 6.93 -14.59
C SER A 12 1.92 6.05 -13.45
N SER A 13 1.01 6.55 -12.60
CA SER A 13 0.37 5.77 -11.53
C SER A 13 -0.48 4.63 -12.08
N ARG A 14 -1.35 4.86 -13.08
CA ARG A 14 -2.13 3.79 -13.71
C ARG A 14 -1.27 2.72 -14.37
N LYS A 15 -0.18 3.11 -15.06
CA LYS A 15 0.74 2.15 -15.67
C LYS A 15 1.42 1.27 -14.61
N ARG A 16 1.81 1.85 -13.47
CA ARG A 16 2.37 1.10 -12.34
C ARG A 16 1.33 0.19 -11.70
N LEU A 17 0.09 0.65 -11.55
CA LEU A 17 -1.00 -0.17 -11.01
C LEU A 17 -1.29 -1.38 -11.91
N ALA A 18 -1.30 -1.19 -13.23
CA ALA A 18 -1.46 -2.29 -14.19
C ALA A 18 -0.31 -3.30 -14.11
N ALA A 19 0.94 -2.84 -14.03
CA ALA A 19 2.09 -3.74 -13.86
C ALA A 19 2.08 -4.49 -12.51
N ALA A 20 1.57 -3.87 -11.45
CA ALA A 20 1.36 -4.53 -10.17
C ALA A 20 0.23 -5.57 -10.23
N ALA A 21 -0.84 -5.30 -10.99
CA ALA A 21 -1.91 -6.26 -11.24
C ALA A 21 -1.41 -7.48 -12.03
N ASP A 22 -0.45 -7.31 -12.96
CA ASP A 22 0.20 -8.43 -13.65
C ASP A 22 1.00 -9.33 -12.69
N HIS A 23 1.50 -8.79 -11.56
CA HIS A 23 2.15 -9.56 -10.49
C HIS A 23 1.16 -10.07 -9.43
N ALA A 24 -0.14 -9.75 -9.54
CA ALA A 24 -1.14 -10.22 -8.59
C ALA A 24 -1.43 -11.73 -8.72
N ASP A 25 -0.96 -12.36 -9.80
CA ASP A 25 -0.99 -13.81 -9.99
C ASP A 25 0.08 -14.53 -9.15
N GLU A 26 1.09 -13.80 -8.65
CA GLU A 26 1.98 -14.28 -7.59
C GLU A 26 1.26 -14.10 -6.24
N THR A 27 0.62 -15.17 -5.76
CA THR A 27 -0.09 -15.17 -4.48
C THR A 27 0.89 -15.09 -3.32
N ILE A 28 1.29 -13.87 -2.96
CA ILE A 28 2.05 -13.59 -1.74
C ILE A 28 1.07 -13.32 -0.61
N ASP A 29 1.15 -14.11 0.45
CA ASP A 29 0.33 -13.88 1.63
C ASP A 29 0.74 -12.58 2.34
N LEU A 30 -0.21 -11.66 2.46
CA LEU A 30 -0.05 -10.42 3.21
C LEU A 30 -0.67 -10.55 4.60
N GLU A 31 -0.05 -9.89 5.57
CA GLU A 31 -0.58 -9.72 6.91
C GLU A 31 -0.80 -8.24 7.23
N SER A 32 -1.90 -7.96 7.93
CA SER A 32 -2.24 -6.64 8.44
C SER A 32 -2.12 -6.62 9.97
N ILE A 33 -1.20 -5.81 10.49
CA ILE A 33 -0.94 -5.65 11.91
C ILE A 33 -1.40 -4.25 12.34
N VAL A 34 -2.33 -4.17 13.29
CA VAL A 34 -2.82 -2.91 13.84
C VAL A 34 -2.22 -2.66 15.21
N VAL A 35 -1.49 -1.55 15.35
CA VAL A 35 -1.00 -1.07 16.64
C VAL A 35 -1.92 0.03 17.13
N ARG A 36 -2.45 -0.17 18.35
CA ARG A 36 -3.32 0.79 19.01
C ARG A 36 -2.55 1.81 19.81
N TYR A 37 -2.99 3.06 19.77
CA TYR A 37 -2.39 4.12 20.57
C TYR A 37 -3.46 4.89 21.35
N GLU A 38 -3.11 5.31 22.56
CA GLU A 38 -4.06 6.02 23.43
C GLU A 38 -4.33 7.46 22.97
N ASN A 39 -3.32 8.12 22.39
CA ASN A 39 -3.35 9.57 22.11
C ASN A 39 -3.07 9.92 20.64
N ARG A 40 -3.09 8.94 19.73
CA ARG A 40 -2.89 9.14 18.30
C ARG A 40 -3.69 8.11 17.50
N PRO A 41 -3.94 8.33 16.20
CA PRO A 41 -4.60 7.34 15.37
C PRO A 41 -3.87 6.00 15.41
N ASP A 42 -4.64 4.92 15.48
CA ASP A 42 -4.11 3.57 15.33
C ASP A 42 -3.38 3.45 13.99
N ARG A 43 -2.32 2.64 13.98
CA ARG A 43 -1.48 2.47 12.80
C ARG A 43 -1.62 1.06 12.28
N CYS A 44 -2.04 0.95 11.03
CA CYS A 44 -2.10 -0.30 10.28
C CYS A 44 -0.80 -0.46 9.50
N THR A 45 -0.16 -1.62 9.62
CA THR A 45 1.02 -2.01 8.84
C THR A 45 0.70 -3.26 8.04
N ILE A 46 0.87 -3.18 6.73
CA ILE A 46 0.73 -4.30 5.79
C ILE A 46 2.13 -4.78 5.43
N THR A 47 2.37 -6.09 5.52
CA THR A 47 3.68 -6.70 5.21
C THR A 47 3.50 -8.11 4.66
N PRO A 48 4.40 -8.60 3.78
CA PRO A 48 4.40 -10.00 3.39
C PRO A 48 4.70 -10.92 4.58
N ARG A 49 4.00 -12.05 4.66
CA ARG A 49 4.23 -13.08 5.69
C ARG A 49 5.57 -13.79 5.51
N GLU A 50 5.95 -14.07 4.27
CA GLU A 50 7.11 -14.89 3.91
C GLU A 50 8.36 -14.06 3.56
N CYS A 51 8.52 -12.86 4.14
CA CYS A 51 9.71 -12.04 3.90
C CYS A 51 10.78 -12.24 4.98
N PRO A 52 12.07 -12.44 4.62
CA PRO A 52 13.19 -12.34 5.54
C PRO A 52 13.22 -10.96 6.24
N GLU A 53 13.62 -10.91 7.50
CA GLU A 53 13.60 -9.67 8.32
C GLU A 53 14.25 -8.46 7.64
N ALA A 54 15.36 -8.68 6.93
CA ALA A 54 16.09 -7.64 6.20
C ALA A 54 15.27 -7.00 5.06
N GLU A 55 14.36 -7.76 4.43
CA GLU A 55 13.50 -7.28 3.34
C GLU A 55 12.16 -6.75 3.85
N ARG A 56 11.73 -7.14 5.05
CA ARG A 56 10.49 -6.63 5.68
C ARG A 56 10.54 -5.13 5.91
N MET A 57 11.71 -4.58 6.27
CA MET A 57 11.89 -3.14 6.54
C MET A 57 11.76 -2.25 5.30
N THR A 58 11.93 -2.81 4.09
CA THR A 58 11.72 -2.07 2.82
C THR A 58 10.37 -2.37 2.18
N THR A 59 9.71 -3.43 2.61
CA THR A 59 8.51 -3.98 1.95
C THR A 59 7.22 -3.77 2.76
N TRP A 60 7.31 -3.11 3.91
CA TRP A 60 6.13 -2.72 4.70
C TRP A 60 5.50 -1.39 4.27
N LEU A 61 4.17 -1.35 4.25
CA LEU A 61 3.39 -0.13 4.10
C LEU A 61 2.66 0.14 5.41
N SER A 62 2.80 1.34 5.97
CA SER A 62 2.07 1.72 7.17
C SER A 62 1.31 3.02 7.00
N ALA A 63 0.05 3.02 7.43
CA ALA A 63 -0.83 4.17 7.40
C ALA A 63 -1.73 4.23 8.63
N ASN A 64 -2.41 5.34 8.85
CA ASN A 64 -3.44 5.42 9.89
C ASN A 64 -4.61 4.50 9.53
N THR A 65 -5.19 3.80 10.49
CA THR A 65 -6.29 2.85 10.22
C THR A 65 -7.48 3.49 9.51
N GLY A 66 -7.74 4.78 9.75
CA GLY A 66 -8.82 5.52 9.11
C GLY A 66 -8.67 5.74 7.59
N VAL A 67 -7.53 5.39 6.99
CA VAL A 67 -7.34 5.45 5.53
C VAL A 67 -7.25 4.07 4.87
N VAL A 68 -7.41 2.99 5.65
CA VAL A 68 -7.41 1.62 5.15
C VAL A 68 -8.85 1.12 5.15
N VAL A 69 -9.28 0.50 4.05
CA VAL A 69 -10.61 -0.09 3.88
C VAL A 69 -10.47 -1.55 3.46
N ASP A 70 -11.54 -2.33 3.63
CA ASP A 70 -11.60 -3.66 3.05
C ASP A 70 -11.50 -3.57 1.52
N LEU A 71 -10.84 -4.55 0.90
CA LEU A 71 -10.67 -4.56 -0.55
C LEU A 71 -12.01 -4.62 -1.28
N ALA A 72 -13.02 -5.31 -0.73
CA ALA A 72 -14.36 -5.36 -1.30
C ALA A 72 -15.08 -4.00 -1.25
N ASP A 73 -14.67 -3.12 -0.35
CA ASP A 73 -15.20 -1.76 -0.21
C ASP A 73 -14.40 -0.71 -1.00
N ALA A 74 -13.22 -1.07 -1.53
CA ALA A 74 -12.42 -0.18 -2.37
C ALA A 74 -13.11 0.02 -3.72
N ARG A 75 -13.40 1.29 -4.06
CA ARG A 75 -14.16 1.70 -5.26
C ARG A 75 -13.28 2.34 -6.32
#